data_AF-A0A3L8SIN3-F1
#
_entry.id   AF-A0A3L8SIN3-F1
#
_cell.length_a   1.000
_cell.length_b   1.000
_cell.length_c   1.000
_cell.angle_alpha   90.00
_cell.angle_beta   90.00
_cell.angle_gamma   90.00
#
_symmetry.space_group_name_H-M   'P 1'
#
loop_
_entity.id
_entity.type
_entity.pdbx_description
1 polymer ?
#
loop_
_entity_poly.entity_id
_entity_poly.type
_entity_poly.pdbx_seq_one_letter_code
_entity_poly.pdbx_strand_id
1 'polypeptide(L)'
;MDAVVLKKKGYSLGDTLGEGSYGKVKAAYSHRLKFKVAIKIIDKKKISQNVLEKFLPREMEALMRLHHPSIIETYEIFETSSGKVYIVMELGERGSLLSYLTSQAPELLEHIPCDPRISDMWSLGIILYAMLFASQPFDSSNIKEMLQVQKQQKIHFMKSKNLSTDCKNLIVHLLHPDASQRLCIDEVLRHPWLQTPKLVRSLRSAGGGDPKASGKKSPRNNRMTNPIVRKCKEWRRKSDSLKDTFL
;
A
#
# COMPACT_ATOMS: atom_id res chain seq x y z
N MET A 1 10.15 9.51 31.16
CA MET A 1 9.93 8.21 30.47
C MET A 1 8.58 8.25 29.77
N ASP A 2 8.46 7.67 28.58
CA ASP A 2 7.25 7.78 27.71
C ASP A 2 5.97 7.31 28.41
N ALA A 3 6.08 6.31 29.28
CA ALA A 3 4.98 5.82 30.12
C ALA A 3 4.36 6.92 31.00
N VAL A 4 5.15 7.85 31.53
CA VAL A 4 4.65 8.94 32.38
C VAL A 4 3.86 9.95 31.54
N VAL A 5 4.38 10.32 30.37
CA VAL A 5 3.71 11.24 29.44
C VAL A 5 2.38 10.65 28.98
N LEU A 6 2.42 9.38 28.56
CA LEU A 6 1.24 8.68 28.05
C LEU A 6 0.20 8.42 29.14
N LYS A 7 0.62 8.08 30.37
CA LYS A 7 -0.29 7.94 31.51
C LYS A 7 -1.00 9.25 31.84
N LYS A 8 -0.30 10.40 31.82
CA LYS A 8 -0.90 11.73 31.98
C LYS A 8 -1.91 12.06 30.86
N LYS A 9 -1.72 11.49 29.66
CA LYS A 9 -2.63 11.60 28.51
C LYS A 9 -3.76 10.56 28.51
N GLY A 10 -3.87 9.71 29.54
CA GLY A 10 -4.92 8.70 29.63
C GLY A 10 -4.64 7.41 28.87
N TYR A 11 -3.37 7.08 28.63
CA TYR A 11 -2.95 5.83 27.98
C TYR A 11 -2.12 4.96 28.94
N SER A 12 -2.50 3.69 29.08
CA SER A 12 -1.69 2.68 29.77
C SER A 12 -0.86 1.92 28.74
N LEU A 13 0.46 2.14 28.71
CA LEU A 13 1.35 1.42 27.81
C LEU A 13 1.40 -0.09 28.13
N GLY A 14 1.39 -0.90 27.09
CA GLY A 14 1.69 -2.32 27.11
C GLY A 14 2.98 -2.64 26.35
N ASP A 15 2.97 -3.78 25.68
CA ASP A 15 4.13 -4.36 24.98
C ASP A 15 4.57 -3.53 23.77
N THR A 16 5.84 -3.69 23.38
CA THR A 16 6.36 -3.17 22.11
C THR A 16 5.89 -4.07 20.98
N LEU A 17 5.21 -3.49 19.98
CA LEU A 17 4.70 -4.20 18.81
C LEU A 17 5.71 -4.24 17.67
N GLY A 18 6.61 -3.25 17.61
CA GLY A 18 7.66 -3.20 16.62
C GLY A 18 8.61 -2.04 16.86
N GLU A 19 9.82 -2.15 16.33
CA GLU A 19 10.82 -1.08 16.32
C GLU A 19 11.25 -0.84 14.87
N GLY A 20 11.37 0.43 14.50
CA GLY A 20 11.77 0.83 13.15
C GLY A 20 12.84 1.92 13.21
N SER A 21 13.27 2.37 12.04
CA SER A 21 14.41 3.30 11.88
C SER A 21 14.26 4.61 12.66
N TYR A 22 13.02 5.05 12.92
CA TYR A 22 12.73 6.37 13.49
C TYR A 22 12.05 6.32 14.85
N GLY A 23 11.79 5.13 15.40
CA GLY A 23 11.00 5.01 16.61
C GLY A 23 10.51 3.60 16.91
N LYS A 24 9.59 3.53 17.87
CA LYS A 24 8.98 2.27 18.31
C LYS A 24 7.46 2.38 18.30
N VAL A 25 6.79 1.27 18.07
CA VAL A 25 5.34 1.15 18.18
C VAL A 25 5.04 0.30 19.40
N LYS A 26 4.13 0.77 20.26
CA LYS A 26 3.69 0.02 21.44
C LYS A 26 2.18 -0.15 21.44
N ALA A 27 1.71 -1.26 21.98
CA ALA A 27 0.32 -1.40 22.36
C ALA A 27 0.04 -0.49 23.56
N ALA A 28 -1.17 0.03 23.65
CA ALA A 28 -1.64 0.74 24.84
C ALA A 28 -3.15 0.55 25.01
N TYR A 29 -3.64 0.72 26.23
CA TYR A 29 -5.08 0.87 26.47
C TYR A 29 -5.43 2.34 26.61
N SER A 30 -6.40 2.82 25.83
CA SER A 30 -6.92 4.18 25.93
C SER A 30 -8.08 4.23 26.91
N HIS A 31 -7.91 4.95 28.03
CA HIS A 31 -8.97 5.10 29.04
C HIS A 31 -10.13 5.97 28.56
N ARG A 32 -9.88 6.84 27.57
CA ARG A 32 -10.90 7.68 26.93
C ARG A 32 -11.72 6.89 25.92
N LEU A 33 -11.06 6.12 25.05
CA LEU A 33 -11.71 5.37 23.97
C LEU A 33 -12.26 4.01 24.43
N LYS A 34 -11.80 3.50 25.57
CA LYS A 34 -12.19 2.20 26.15
C LYS A 34 -11.81 0.98 25.30
N PHE A 35 -10.73 1.08 24.52
CA PHE A 35 -10.18 -0.03 23.76
C PHE A 35 -8.66 0.06 23.59
N LYS A 36 -8.05 -1.03 23.08
CA LYS A 36 -6.62 -1.11 22.80
C LYS A 36 -6.25 -0.36 21.52
N VAL A 37 -5.15 0.38 21.58
CA VAL A 37 -4.61 1.19 20.48
C VAL A 37 -3.14 0.83 20.25
N ALA A 38 -2.63 1.18 19.08
CA ALA A 38 -1.20 1.26 18.83
C ALA A 38 -0.73 2.71 18.98
N ILE A 39 0.47 2.91 19.54
CA ILE A 39 1.08 4.23 19.68
C ILE A 39 2.47 4.17 19.05
N LYS A 40 2.64 4.87 17.93
CA LYS A 40 3.94 5.08 17.30
C LYS A 40 4.62 6.27 17.97
N ILE A 41 5.79 6.02 18.54
CA ILE A 41 6.60 6.98 19.29
C ILE A 41 7.83 7.31 18.45
N ILE A 42 7.92 8.56 18.02
CA ILE A 42 8.96 9.07 17.13
C ILE A 42 9.80 10.08 17.91
N ASP A 43 11.12 9.92 17.88
CA ASP A 43 12.06 10.84 18.52
C ASP A 43 12.73 11.71 17.45
N LYS A 44 12.30 12.97 17.31
CA LYS A 44 12.80 13.87 16.26
C LYS A 44 14.32 14.05 16.32
N LYS A 45 14.92 13.93 17.51
CA LYS A 45 16.37 14.09 17.71
C LYS A 45 17.20 12.95 17.11
N LYS A 46 16.58 11.80 16.85
CA LYS A 46 17.24 10.63 16.26
C LYS A 46 17.12 10.58 14.73
N ILE A 47 16.44 11.57 14.15
CA ILE A 47 16.05 11.57 12.74
C ILE A 47 16.93 12.56 11.99
N SER A 48 17.36 12.20 10.78
CA SER A 48 18.14 13.12 9.95
C SER A 48 17.32 14.34 9.54
N GLN A 49 17.98 15.49 9.41
CA GLN A 49 17.33 16.77 9.11
C GLN A 49 16.42 16.70 7.87
N ASN A 50 16.90 16.06 6.80
CA ASN A 50 16.13 15.86 5.57
C ASN A 50 14.82 15.07 5.79
N VAL A 51 14.84 14.07 6.67
CA VAL A 51 13.65 13.27 7.01
C VAL A 51 12.69 14.08 7.88
N LEU A 52 13.23 14.83 8.84
CA LEU A 52 12.47 15.66 9.75
C LEU A 52 11.71 16.79 9.04
N GLU A 53 12.35 17.48 8.10
CA GLU A 53 11.75 18.64 7.42
C GLU A 53 10.77 18.24 6.32
N LYS A 54 11.01 17.10 5.65
CA LYS A 54 10.20 16.69 4.49
C LYS A 54 9.23 15.57 4.81
N PHE A 55 9.68 14.49 5.44
CA PHE A 55 8.88 13.26 5.52
C PHE A 55 7.87 13.29 6.67
N LEU A 56 8.30 13.70 7.86
CA LEU A 56 7.41 13.71 9.03
C LEU A 56 6.18 14.63 8.87
N PRO A 57 6.31 15.89 8.39
CA PRO A 57 5.15 16.75 8.19
C PRO A 57 4.15 16.18 7.19
N ARG A 58 4.65 15.61 6.08
CA ARG A 58 3.80 14.96 5.06
C ARG A 58 3.09 13.73 5.59
N GLU A 59 3.79 12.90 6.37
CA GLU A 59 3.18 11.72 7.01
C GLU A 59 2.06 12.14 7.97
N MET A 60 2.30 13.12 8.83
CA MET A 60 1.30 13.64 9.76
C MET A 60 0.10 14.24 9.02
N GLU A 61 0.32 15.05 7.98
CA GLU A 61 -0.75 15.66 7.18
C GLU A 61 -1.63 14.59 6.50
N ALA A 62 -1.01 13.53 5.97
CA ALA A 62 -1.75 12.42 5.37
C ALA A 62 -2.58 11.67 6.43
N LEU A 63 -1.97 11.29 7.56
CA LEU A 63 -2.63 10.56 8.64
C LEU A 63 -3.81 11.34 9.23
N MET A 64 -3.75 12.67 9.28
CA MET A 64 -4.84 13.51 9.78
C MET A 64 -6.05 13.61 8.84
N ARG A 65 -5.90 13.23 7.55
CA ARG A 65 -6.96 13.40 6.53
C ARG A 65 -7.52 12.08 6.02
N LEU A 66 -6.89 10.96 6.32
CA LEU A 66 -7.29 9.65 5.81
C LEU A 66 -8.29 8.98 6.75
N HIS A 67 -9.54 8.88 6.30
CA HIS A 67 -10.60 8.11 6.96
C HIS A 67 -11.19 7.14 5.95
N HIS A 68 -10.81 5.86 6.05
CA HIS A 68 -11.28 4.81 5.14
C HIS A 68 -11.31 3.46 5.88
N PRO A 69 -12.35 2.63 5.70
CA PRO A 69 -12.52 1.34 6.42
C PRO A 69 -11.42 0.29 6.18
N SER A 70 -10.43 0.59 5.34
CA SER A 70 -9.30 -0.31 5.02
C SER A 70 -7.95 0.39 5.16
N ILE A 71 -7.92 1.53 5.85
CA ILE A 71 -6.71 2.26 6.24
C ILE A 71 -6.76 2.38 7.75
N ILE A 72 -5.63 2.15 8.42
CA ILE A 72 -5.50 2.27 9.87
C ILE A 72 -5.92 3.69 10.29
N GLU A 73 -6.95 3.76 11.13
CA GLU A 73 -7.48 5.02 11.63
C GLU A 73 -6.49 5.70 12.58
N THR A 74 -6.35 7.03 12.48
CA THR A 74 -5.52 7.83 13.38
C THR A 74 -6.41 8.63 14.32
N TYR A 75 -6.36 8.32 15.61
CA TYR A 75 -7.23 8.94 16.61
C TYR A 75 -6.69 10.27 17.14
N GLU A 76 -5.37 10.37 17.29
CA GLU A 76 -4.73 11.55 17.88
C GLU A 76 -3.25 11.60 17.48
N ILE A 77 -2.74 12.81 17.23
CA ILE A 77 -1.30 13.07 17.11
C ILE A 77 -0.95 14.19 18.09
N PHE A 78 0.11 14.01 18.87
CA PHE A 78 0.62 15.05 19.74
C PHE A 78 2.13 15.03 19.86
N GLU A 79 2.70 16.19 20.14
CA GLU A 79 4.13 16.39 20.34
C GLU A 79 4.41 16.86 21.77
N THR A 80 5.60 16.53 22.27
CA THR A 80 6.09 16.99 23.57
C THR A 80 7.23 17.97 23.41
N SER A 81 7.44 18.83 24.40
CA SER A 81 8.60 19.73 24.48
C SER A 81 9.95 19.01 24.40
N SER A 82 9.98 17.71 24.70
CA SER A 82 11.19 16.88 24.57
C SER A 82 11.60 16.59 23.12
N GLY A 83 10.75 16.92 22.13
CA GLY A 83 10.96 16.62 20.71
C GLY A 83 10.43 15.24 20.28
N LYS A 84 9.57 14.61 21.09
CA LYS A 84 8.91 13.35 20.74
C LYS A 84 7.51 13.56 20.20
N VAL A 85 7.18 12.87 19.11
CA VAL A 85 5.85 12.81 18.50
C VAL A 85 5.22 11.46 18.80
N TYR A 86 3.95 11.48 19.15
CA TYR A 86 3.13 10.32 19.44
C TYR A 86 1.96 10.31 18.47
N ILE A 87 1.81 9.20 17.74
CA ILE A 87 0.70 8.97 16.81
C ILE A 87 -0.10 7.81 17.37
N VAL A 88 -1.33 8.08 17.79
CA VAL A 88 -2.27 7.09 18.35
C VAL A 88 -3.17 6.60 17.24
N MET A 89 -3.19 5.29 17.03
CA MET A 89 -3.81 4.65 15.88
C MET A 89 -4.55 3.36 16.24
N GLU A 90 -5.40 2.90 15.32
CA GLU A 90 -6.04 1.59 15.39
C GLU A 90 -4.99 0.47 15.58
N LEU A 91 -5.30 -0.49 16.45
CA LEU A 91 -4.45 -1.65 16.68
C LEU A 91 -4.80 -2.79 15.70
N GLY A 92 -3.91 -3.08 14.77
CA GLY A 92 -4.02 -4.27 13.91
C GLY A 92 -3.68 -5.56 14.67
N GLU A 93 -4.69 -6.26 15.20
CA GLU A 93 -4.49 -7.44 16.05
C GLU A 93 -4.13 -8.72 15.27
N ARG A 94 -4.34 -8.75 13.95
CA ARG A 94 -4.25 -9.96 13.11
C ARG A 94 -2.90 -10.14 12.42
N GLY A 95 -1.85 -9.53 12.96
CA GLY A 95 -0.52 -9.54 12.36
C GLY A 95 -0.46 -8.71 11.07
N SER A 96 0.59 -8.95 10.28
CA SER A 96 0.90 -8.14 9.11
C SER A 96 1.15 -8.99 7.88
N LEU A 97 0.67 -8.51 6.73
CA LEU A 97 1.01 -9.07 5.42
C LEU A 97 2.42 -8.64 4.95
N LEU A 98 3.11 -7.78 5.71
CA LEU A 98 4.46 -7.30 5.37
C LEU A 98 5.47 -8.45 5.25
N SER A 99 5.26 -9.57 5.93
CA SER A 99 6.12 -10.76 5.78
C SER A 99 6.19 -11.27 4.34
N TYR A 100 5.20 -10.93 3.52
CA TYR A 100 5.18 -11.28 2.11
C TYR A 100 5.86 -10.27 1.20
N LEU A 101 6.19 -9.05 1.68
CA LEU A 101 6.97 -8.07 0.92
C LEU A 101 8.46 -8.35 1.02
N THR A 102 8.88 -9.52 0.51
CA THR A 102 10.29 -9.95 0.55
C THR A 102 11.10 -9.41 -0.61
N SER A 103 10.45 -9.05 -1.73
CA SER A 103 11.12 -8.51 -2.93
C SER A 103 10.71 -7.08 -3.23
N GLN A 104 11.68 -6.18 -3.28
CA GLN A 104 11.48 -4.80 -3.74
C GLN A 104 11.30 -4.75 -5.26
N ALA A 105 10.67 -3.68 -5.75
CA ALA A 105 10.56 -3.41 -7.18
C ALA A 105 11.95 -3.23 -7.82
N PRO A 106 12.16 -3.61 -9.09
CA PRO A 106 13.47 -3.55 -9.73
C PRO A 106 14.11 -2.16 -9.67
N GLU A 107 13.32 -1.10 -9.90
CA GLU A 107 13.81 0.27 -9.87
C GLU A 107 14.34 0.69 -8.49
N LEU A 108 13.83 0.11 -7.40
CA LEU A 108 14.32 0.39 -6.05
C LEU A 108 15.65 -0.32 -5.79
N LEU A 109 15.80 -1.55 -6.28
CA LEU A 109 17.05 -2.33 -6.20
C LEU A 109 18.15 -1.71 -7.07
N GLU A 110 17.79 -1.11 -8.20
CA GLU A 110 18.72 -0.42 -9.12
C GLU A 110 18.91 1.06 -8.78
N HIS A 111 18.23 1.57 -7.74
CA HIS A 111 18.25 2.99 -7.35
C HIS A 111 17.83 3.96 -8.46
N ILE A 112 16.95 3.52 -9.35
CA ILE A 112 16.40 4.32 -10.45
C ILE A 112 15.26 5.19 -9.89
N PRO A 113 15.32 6.53 -10.05
CA PRO A 113 14.24 7.40 -9.62
C PRO A 113 12.92 7.04 -10.32
N CYS A 114 11.89 6.74 -9.53
CA CYS A 114 10.58 6.40 -10.03
C CYS A 114 9.48 7.07 -9.21
N ASP A 115 8.27 7.13 -9.76
CA ASP A 115 7.08 7.52 -9.03
C ASP A 115 6.78 6.47 -7.94
N PRO A 116 6.81 6.84 -6.64
CA PRO A 116 6.62 5.87 -5.56
C PRO A 116 5.27 5.15 -5.65
N ARG A 117 4.26 5.78 -6.26
CA ARG A 117 2.94 5.16 -6.45
C ARG A 117 2.99 4.00 -7.44
N ILE A 118 3.92 4.00 -8.38
CA ILE A 118 4.14 2.89 -9.32
C ILE A 118 4.93 1.77 -8.67
N SER A 119 5.85 2.09 -7.76
CA SER A 119 6.51 1.09 -6.91
C SER A 119 5.50 0.41 -5.96
N ASP A 120 4.50 1.14 -5.45
CA ASP A 120 3.41 0.53 -4.67
C ASP A 120 2.60 -0.50 -5.48
N MET A 121 2.45 -0.31 -6.80
CA MET A 121 1.75 -1.29 -7.66
C MET A 121 2.51 -2.61 -7.77
N TRP A 122 3.85 -2.58 -7.75
CA TRP A 122 4.66 -3.79 -7.65
C TRP A 122 4.36 -4.53 -6.34
N SER A 123 4.39 -3.81 -5.21
CA SER A 123 4.08 -4.36 -3.89
C SER A 123 2.67 -4.98 -3.85
N LEU A 124 1.68 -4.36 -4.49
CA LEU A 124 0.34 -4.94 -4.64
C LEU A 124 0.37 -6.26 -5.43
N GLY A 125 1.19 -6.36 -6.49
CA GLY A 125 1.38 -7.58 -7.26
C GLY A 125 1.98 -8.71 -6.42
N ILE A 126 2.99 -8.41 -5.60
CA ILE A 126 3.60 -9.39 -4.68
C ILE A 126 2.58 -9.89 -3.65
N ILE A 127 1.84 -8.96 -3.02
CA ILE A 127 0.82 -9.30 -2.01
C ILE A 127 -0.30 -10.13 -2.64
N LEU A 128 -0.81 -9.76 -3.82
CA LEU A 128 -1.86 -10.50 -4.51
C LEU A 128 -1.41 -11.92 -4.86
N TYR A 129 -0.19 -12.08 -5.38
CA TYR A 129 0.36 -13.40 -5.67
C TYR A 129 0.51 -14.23 -4.39
N ALA A 130 1.07 -13.65 -3.34
CA ALA A 130 1.24 -14.31 -2.05
C ALA A 130 -0.09 -14.78 -1.45
N MET A 131 -1.15 -13.98 -1.55
CA MET A 131 -2.50 -14.36 -1.09
C MET A 131 -3.07 -15.56 -1.87
N LEU A 132 -2.78 -15.68 -3.17
CA LEU A 132 -3.32 -16.74 -4.03
C LEU A 132 -2.54 -18.05 -3.92
N PHE A 133 -1.23 -17.97 -3.70
CA PHE A 133 -0.33 -19.12 -3.80
C PHE A 133 0.37 -19.48 -2.48
N ALA A 134 0.27 -18.64 -1.46
CA ALA A 134 1.02 -18.77 -0.20
C ALA A 134 2.54 -18.92 -0.43
N SER A 135 3.05 -18.30 -1.50
CA SER A 135 4.44 -18.35 -1.93
C SER A 135 4.86 -17.03 -2.57
N GLN A 136 6.16 -16.86 -2.82
CA GLN A 136 6.70 -15.68 -3.49
C GLN A 136 6.80 -15.89 -5.01
N PRO A 137 6.52 -14.86 -5.82
CA PRO A 137 6.69 -14.96 -7.27
C PRO A 137 8.16 -14.95 -7.68
N PHE A 138 9.02 -14.32 -6.87
CA PHE A 138 10.46 -14.24 -7.04
C PHE A 138 11.13 -14.46 -5.68
N ASP A 139 12.14 -15.31 -5.63
CA ASP A 139 12.91 -15.56 -4.41
C ASP A 139 14.39 -15.76 -4.77
N SER A 140 15.25 -15.00 -4.10
CA SER A 140 16.70 -15.11 -4.18
C SER A 140 17.31 -14.30 -3.03
N SER A 141 18.40 -14.81 -2.49
CA SER A 141 19.20 -14.12 -1.47
C SER A 141 20.14 -13.07 -2.07
N ASN A 142 20.33 -13.05 -3.40
CA ASN A 142 21.26 -12.16 -4.08
C ASN A 142 20.51 -11.10 -4.92
N ILE A 143 20.85 -9.82 -4.73
CA ILE A 143 20.19 -8.72 -5.45
C ILE A 143 20.33 -8.84 -6.98
N LYS A 144 21.49 -9.26 -7.49
CA LYS A 144 21.71 -9.40 -8.95
C LYS A 144 20.87 -10.53 -9.53
N GLU A 145 20.80 -11.67 -8.84
CA GLU A 145 19.94 -12.79 -9.24
C GLU A 145 18.46 -12.41 -9.13
N MET A 146 18.07 -11.72 -8.06
CA MET A 146 16.73 -11.18 -7.87
C MET A 146 16.32 -10.29 -9.06
N LEU A 147 17.19 -9.35 -9.44
CA LEU A 147 16.95 -8.51 -10.63
C LEU A 147 16.86 -9.33 -11.91
N GLN A 148 17.73 -10.33 -12.07
CA GLN A 148 17.71 -11.20 -13.25
C GLN A 148 16.40 -11.99 -13.36
N VAL A 149 15.87 -12.55 -12.25
CA VAL A 149 14.60 -13.30 -12.28
C VAL A 149 13.40 -12.36 -12.46
N GLN A 150 13.43 -11.17 -11.84
CA GLN A 150 12.38 -10.16 -12.03
C GLN A 150 12.31 -9.69 -13.49
N LYS A 151 13.47 -9.43 -14.12
CA LYS A 151 13.55 -8.98 -15.53
C LYS A 151 13.11 -10.03 -16.54
N GLN A 152 13.18 -11.32 -16.19
CA GLN A 152 12.67 -12.40 -17.05
C GLN A 152 11.15 -12.44 -17.11
N GLN A 153 10.45 -11.86 -16.12
CA GLN A 153 8.98 -11.84 -16.01
C GLN A 153 8.32 -13.23 -16.11
N LYS A 154 9.08 -14.29 -15.77
CA LYS A 154 8.59 -15.68 -15.78
C LYS A 154 7.88 -15.99 -14.46
N ILE A 155 6.63 -15.52 -14.34
CA ILE A 155 5.81 -15.76 -13.16
C ILE A 155 5.22 -17.17 -13.25
N HIS A 156 5.51 -17.99 -12.23
CA HIS A 156 5.02 -19.36 -12.18
C HIS A 156 3.60 -19.42 -11.60
N PHE A 157 2.61 -19.71 -12.44
CA PHE A 157 1.23 -19.93 -11.99
C PHE A 157 0.96 -21.43 -11.81
N MET A 158 0.73 -21.87 -10.58
CA MET A 158 0.43 -23.27 -10.29
C MET A 158 -0.87 -23.69 -10.98
N LYS A 159 -0.79 -24.69 -11.88
CA LYS A 159 -1.92 -25.15 -12.71
C LYS A 159 -3.11 -25.64 -11.89
N SER A 160 -2.88 -26.19 -10.70
CA SER A 160 -3.92 -26.75 -9.81
C SER A 160 -4.92 -25.72 -9.26
N LYS A 161 -4.62 -24.42 -9.34
CA LYS A 161 -5.46 -23.36 -8.75
C LYS A 161 -6.54 -22.80 -9.70
N ASN A 162 -6.62 -23.27 -10.95
CA ASN A 162 -7.62 -22.85 -11.95
C ASN A 162 -7.90 -21.33 -11.97
N LEU A 163 -6.86 -20.51 -11.90
CA LEU A 163 -7.03 -19.05 -11.95
C LEU A 163 -7.50 -18.59 -13.33
N SER A 164 -8.42 -17.62 -13.33
CA SER A 164 -8.87 -16.98 -14.57
C SER A 164 -7.72 -16.30 -15.31
N THR A 165 -7.84 -16.21 -16.63
CA THR A 165 -6.87 -15.51 -17.48
C THR A 165 -6.69 -14.07 -17.04
N ASP A 166 -7.79 -13.39 -16.67
CA ASP A 166 -7.74 -11.99 -16.21
C ASP A 166 -6.97 -11.83 -14.90
N CYS A 167 -7.05 -12.82 -13.98
CA CYS A 167 -6.29 -12.78 -12.73
C CYS A 167 -4.79 -12.84 -13.01
N LYS A 168 -4.38 -13.80 -13.84
CA LYS A 168 -2.98 -13.96 -14.26
C LYS A 168 -2.50 -12.72 -14.99
N ASN A 169 -3.31 -12.18 -15.89
CA ASN A 169 -2.98 -10.97 -16.65
C ASN A 169 -2.77 -9.76 -15.73
N LEU A 170 -3.63 -9.55 -14.73
CA LEU A 170 -3.45 -8.49 -13.74
C LEU A 170 -2.11 -8.62 -13.00
N ILE A 171 -1.79 -9.83 -12.51
CA ILE A 171 -0.54 -10.10 -11.78
C ILE A 171 0.68 -9.81 -12.67
N VAL A 172 0.67 -10.29 -13.91
CA VAL A 172 1.76 -10.07 -14.88
C VAL A 172 2.01 -8.58 -15.12
N HIS A 173 0.95 -7.76 -15.18
CA HIS A 173 1.06 -6.33 -15.42
C HIS A 173 1.38 -5.50 -14.17
N LEU A 174 0.99 -5.95 -12.98
CA LEU A 174 1.44 -5.37 -11.71
C LEU A 174 2.94 -5.65 -11.47
N LEU A 175 3.39 -6.84 -11.84
CA LEU A 175 4.79 -7.29 -11.72
C LEU A 175 5.60 -7.08 -13.00
N HIS A 176 5.25 -6.05 -13.79
CA HIS A 176 6.06 -5.68 -14.94
C HIS A 176 7.38 -5.03 -14.47
N PRO A 177 8.56 -5.52 -14.93
CA PRO A 177 9.84 -5.03 -14.44
C PRO A 177 10.11 -3.57 -14.85
N ASP A 178 9.75 -3.20 -16.07
CA ASP A 178 9.76 -1.79 -16.48
C ASP A 178 8.58 -1.04 -15.85
N ALA A 179 8.90 -0.11 -14.94
CA ALA A 179 7.92 0.77 -14.30
C ALA A 179 7.12 1.62 -15.30
N SER A 180 7.67 1.88 -16.49
CA SER A 180 6.98 2.58 -17.57
C SER A 180 5.78 1.78 -18.12
N GLN A 181 5.84 0.45 -18.06
CA GLN A 181 4.78 -0.44 -18.58
C GLN A 181 3.91 -1.01 -17.46
N ARG A 182 4.28 -0.80 -16.21
CA ARG A 182 3.52 -1.23 -15.03
C ARG A 182 2.21 -0.46 -14.92
N LEU A 183 1.13 -1.16 -14.57
CA LEU A 183 -0.19 -0.55 -14.39
C LEU A 183 -0.16 0.49 -13.27
N CYS A 184 -0.82 1.63 -13.49
CA CYS A 184 -1.16 2.56 -12.41
C CYS A 184 -2.52 2.21 -11.78
N ILE A 185 -2.81 2.77 -10.60
CA ILE A 185 -4.03 2.44 -9.83
C ILE A 185 -5.33 2.61 -10.63
N ASP A 186 -5.44 3.64 -11.47
CA ASP A 186 -6.63 3.85 -12.31
C ASP A 186 -6.82 2.74 -13.36
N GLU A 187 -5.74 2.15 -13.86
CA GLU A 187 -5.78 1.04 -14.81
C GLU A 187 -6.08 -0.26 -14.08
N VAL A 188 -5.49 -0.48 -12.90
CA VAL A 188 -5.82 -1.61 -12.01
C VAL A 188 -7.31 -1.61 -11.68
N LEU A 189 -7.85 -0.48 -11.21
CA LEU A 189 -9.27 -0.39 -10.84
C LEU A 189 -10.21 -0.69 -12.01
N ARG A 190 -9.80 -0.42 -13.26
CA ARG A 190 -10.57 -0.73 -14.48
C ARG A 190 -10.27 -2.10 -15.09
N HIS A 191 -9.35 -2.86 -14.51
CA HIS A 191 -8.93 -4.15 -15.03
C HIS A 191 -10.11 -5.15 -15.03
N PRO A 192 -10.31 -5.96 -16.09
CA PRO A 192 -11.42 -6.91 -16.18
C PRO A 192 -11.60 -7.81 -14.96
N TRP A 193 -10.48 -8.24 -14.36
CA TRP A 193 -10.49 -9.04 -13.13
C TRP A 193 -11.20 -8.36 -11.94
N LEU A 194 -11.04 -7.04 -11.78
CA LEU A 194 -11.69 -6.25 -10.72
C LEU A 194 -13.10 -5.79 -11.11
N GLN A 195 -13.38 -5.69 -12.41
CA GLN A 195 -14.68 -5.32 -12.96
C GLN A 195 -15.65 -6.49 -13.06
N THR A 196 -15.16 -7.72 -12.91
CA THR A 196 -16.00 -8.92 -12.90
C THR A 196 -17.07 -8.75 -11.82
N PRO A 197 -18.36 -8.91 -12.15
CA PRO A 197 -19.43 -8.73 -11.17
C PRO A 197 -19.12 -9.55 -9.94
N LYS A 198 -18.98 -8.87 -8.80
CA LYS A 198 -18.77 -9.55 -7.52
C LYS A 198 -19.87 -10.60 -7.41
N LEU A 199 -19.50 -11.85 -7.20
CA LEU A 199 -20.44 -12.88 -6.73
C LEU A 199 -20.82 -12.57 -5.27
N VAL A 200 -21.31 -11.36 -5.00
CA VAL A 200 -21.91 -10.95 -3.73
C VAL A 200 -23.40 -10.99 -3.95
N ARG A 201 -23.92 -12.22 -4.04
CA ARG A 201 -25.35 -12.52 -3.93
C ARG A 201 -25.51 -14.04 -3.75
N SER A 202 -25.24 -14.52 -2.54
CA SER A 202 -26.05 -15.58 -1.93
C SER A 202 -25.70 -15.76 -0.46
N LEU A 203 -26.12 -14.82 0.40
CA LEU A 203 -26.40 -15.12 1.81
C LEU A 203 -27.51 -14.22 2.41
N ARG A 204 -28.09 -13.29 1.64
CA ARG A 204 -29.25 -12.50 2.09
C ARG A 204 -30.21 -12.28 0.91
N SER A 205 -31.27 -13.08 0.88
CA SER A 205 -32.58 -12.87 0.23
C SER A 205 -33.07 -14.10 -0.54
N ALA A 206 -33.54 -15.12 0.18
CA ALA A 206 -34.72 -15.84 -0.28
C ALA A 206 -35.92 -14.90 -0.01
N GLY A 207 -36.47 -14.31 -1.06
CA GLY A 207 -37.56 -13.34 -0.97
C GLY A 207 -37.76 -12.70 -2.34
N GLY A 208 -38.79 -13.15 -3.04
CA GLY A 208 -38.96 -12.99 -4.49
C GLY A 208 -39.38 -11.61 -4.99
N GLY A 209 -39.48 -11.52 -6.32
CA GLY A 209 -40.23 -10.49 -7.02
C GLY A 209 -39.43 -9.73 -8.08
N ASP A 210 -39.49 -10.20 -9.32
CA ASP A 210 -39.35 -9.36 -10.52
C ASP A 210 -40.58 -8.42 -10.62
N PRO A 211 -40.47 -7.17 -11.14
CA PRO A 211 -40.45 -7.02 -12.61
C PRO A 211 -39.75 -5.79 -13.22
N LYS A 212 -39.36 -6.03 -14.49
CA LYS A 212 -39.39 -5.15 -15.69
C LYS A 212 -38.33 -4.06 -15.89
N ALA A 213 -37.67 -4.24 -17.04
CA ALA A 213 -36.75 -3.34 -17.71
C ALA A 213 -37.44 -2.11 -18.34
N SER A 214 -36.80 -0.95 -18.22
CA SER A 214 -37.01 0.20 -19.11
C SER A 214 -35.68 0.90 -19.35
N GLY A 215 -35.31 1.04 -20.63
CA GLY A 215 -34.02 1.53 -21.07
C GLY A 215 -33.73 3.00 -20.70
N LYS A 216 -32.47 3.28 -20.36
CA LYS A 216 -31.89 4.62 -20.42
C LYS A 216 -30.52 4.55 -21.08
N LYS A 217 -30.37 5.38 -22.11
CA LYS A 217 -29.18 5.53 -22.96
C LYS A 217 -27.97 5.94 -22.11
N SER A 218 -26.83 5.32 -22.41
CA SER A 218 -25.51 5.62 -21.82
C SER A 218 -25.11 7.08 -22.05
N PRO A 219 -24.67 7.84 -21.03
CA PRO A 219 -24.16 9.19 -21.24
C PRO A 219 -22.78 9.11 -21.92
N ARG A 220 -22.63 9.94 -22.96
CA ARG A 220 -21.38 10.10 -23.71
C ARG A 220 -20.20 10.38 -22.78
N ASN A 221 -19.16 9.59 -22.97
CA ASN A 221 -17.92 9.55 -22.21
C ASN A 221 -17.11 10.85 -22.44
N ASN A 222 -17.27 11.84 -21.56
CA ASN A 222 -16.45 13.06 -21.63
C ASN A 222 -15.09 12.75 -20.97
N ARG A 223 -14.03 12.66 -21.79
CA ARG A 223 -12.65 12.44 -21.33
C ARG A 223 -12.16 13.66 -20.53
N MET A 224 -12.48 13.73 -19.24
CA MET A 224 -11.63 14.47 -18.30
C MET A 224 -10.42 13.59 -17.99
N THR A 225 -9.28 13.93 -18.61
CA THR A 225 -8.01 13.28 -18.27
C THR A 225 -7.62 13.70 -16.85
N ASN A 226 -7.66 12.74 -15.92
CA ASN A 226 -7.27 12.95 -14.54
C ASN A 226 -5.84 13.54 -14.48
N PRO A 227 -5.60 14.67 -13.79
CA PRO A 227 -4.28 15.29 -13.67
C PRO A 227 -3.17 14.33 -13.22
N ILE A 228 -3.52 13.30 -12.43
CA ILE A 228 -2.60 12.25 -11.97
C ILE A 228 -2.15 11.37 -13.14
N VAL A 229 -3.08 10.94 -14.00
CA VAL A 229 -2.79 10.15 -15.21
C VAL A 229 -1.89 10.94 -16.17
N ARG A 230 -2.11 12.26 -16.28
CA ARG A 230 -1.24 13.12 -17.08
C ARG A 230 0.17 13.18 -16.49
N LYS A 231 0.28 13.31 -15.17
CA LYS A 231 1.57 13.37 -14.46
C LYS A 231 2.34 12.05 -14.52
N CYS A 232 1.68 10.91 -14.44
CA CYS A 232 2.31 9.59 -14.61
C CYS A 232 2.78 9.37 -16.06
N LYS A 233 1.99 9.76 -17.07
CA LYS A 233 2.40 9.70 -18.49
C LYS A 233 3.50 10.70 -18.84
N GLU A 234 3.50 11.88 -18.22
CA GLU A 234 4.58 12.87 -18.35
C GLU A 234 5.88 12.38 -17.70
N TRP A 235 5.80 11.75 -16.52
CA TRP A 235 6.95 11.10 -15.90
C TRP A 235 7.47 9.93 -16.74
N ARG A 236 6.58 9.14 -17.35
CA ARG A 236 6.92 8.07 -18.30
C ARG A 236 7.81 8.60 -19.43
N ARG A 237 7.38 9.71 -20.07
CA ARG A 237 8.17 10.38 -21.13
C ARG A 237 9.49 10.97 -20.63
N LYS A 238 9.53 11.52 -19.41
CA LYS A 238 10.76 12.09 -18.82
C LYS A 238 11.76 11.01 -18.41
N SER A 239 11.28 9.87 -17.91
CA SER A 239 12.14 8.73 -17.55
C SER A 239 12.77 8.10 -18.77
N ASP A 240 12.03 7.96 -19.87
CA ASP A 240 12.59 7.48 -21.14
C ASP A 240 13.66 8.45 -21.69
N SER A 241 13.44 9.77 -21.59
CA SER A 241 14.44 10.79 -21.97
C SER A 241 15.70 10.79 -21.08
N LEU A 242 15.62 10.34 -19.83
CA LEU A 242 16.75 10.29 -18.89
C LEU A 242 17.61 9.02 -19.07
N LYS A 243 17.03 7.94 -19.61
CA LYS A 243 17.78 6.73 -19.97
C LYS A 243 18.81 7.00 -21.08
N ASP A 244 18.50 7.95 -21.98
CA ASP A 244 19.38 8.36 -23.08
C ASP A 244 20.49 9.36 -22.66
N THR A 245 20.46 9.87 -21.42
CA THR A 245 21.46 10.85 -20.95
C THR A 245 22.62 10.21 -20.18
N PHE A 246 22.57 8.89 -19.94
CA PHE A 246 23.57 8.14 -19.17
C PHE A 246 24.11 6.90 -19.89
N LEU A 247 24.01 6.87 -21.23
CA LEU A 247 24.80 6.00 -22.10
C LEU A 247 25.91 6.81 -22.78
#